data_AF-A0A8S3FYE8-F1
#
_entry.id   AF-A0A8S3FYE8-F1
#
_cell.length_a   1.000
_cell.length_b   1.000
_cell.length_c   1.000
_cell.angle_alpha   90.00
_cell.angle_beta   90.00
_cell.angle_gamma   90.00
#
_symmetry.space_group_name_H-M   'P 1'
#
loop_
_entity.id
_entity.type
_entity.pdbx_description
1 polymer ?
#
loop_
_entity_poly.entity_id
_entity_poly.type
_entity_poly.pdbx_seq_one_letter_code
_entity_poly.pdbx_strand_id
1 'polypeptide(L)' 'MRLGGKLNSMEKLRTPVVIIKPILYGNTAKHLGTKRDSDGHTHRWSVYIRSFNNDDLSTY' A
#
# COMPACT_ATOMS: atom_id res chain seq x y z
N MET A 1 -19.88 -12.73 -54.49
CA MET A 1 -20.07 -13.83 -53.50
C MET A 1 -19.01 -13.67 -52.42
N ARG A 2 -19.42 -13.51 -51.16
CA ARG A 2 -18.59 -13.14 -49.99
C ARG A 2 -17.48 -14.15 -49.72
N LEU A 3 -16.30 -13.67 -49.31
CA LEU A 3 -15.56 -14.21 -48.16
C LEU A 3 -14.88 -13.04 -47.44
N GLY A 4 -15.64 -12.40 -46.54
CA GLY A 4 -15.09 -11.45 -45.58
C GLY A 4 -14.19 -12.20 -44.60
N GLY A 5 -12.93 -11.81 -44.54
CA GLY A 5 -12.01 -12.28 -43.50
C GLY A 5 -12.57 -11.91 -42.13
N LYS A 6 -12.86 -12.92 -41.32
CA LYS A 6 -13.12 -12.73 -39.89
C LYS A 6 -11.83 -12.18 -39.27
N LEU A 7 -11.81 -10.86 -39.03
CA LEU A 7 -10.88 -10.29 -38.07
C LEU A 7 -11.19 -10.97 -36.73
N ASN A 8 -10.24 -11.74 -36.20
CA ASN A 8 -10.41 -12.43 -34.92
C ASN A 8 -10.75 -11.39 -33.85
N SER A 9 -11.98 -11.43 -33.35
CA SER A 9 -12.56 -10.50 -32.38
C SER A 9 -11.99 -10.65 -30.95
N MET A 10 -10.69 -10.98 -30.83
CA MET A 10 -10.07 -11.43 -29.57
C MET A 10 -8.72 -10.76 -29.27
N GLU A 11 -8.27 -9.76 -30.03
CA GLU A 11 -7.43 -8.71 -29.44
C GLU A 11 -8.32 -7.81 -28.59
N LYS A 12 -8.74 -8.36 -27.45
CA LYS A 12 -9.39 -7.62 -26.38
C LYS A 12 -8.36 -6.60 -25.91
N LEU A 13 -8.43 -5.38 -26.45
CA LEU A 13 -7.67 -4.22 -25.97
C LEU A 13 -7.89 -4.16 -24.45
N ARG A 14 -6.93 -4.70 -23.68
CA ARG A 14 -6.96 -4.59 -22.23
C ARG A 14 -6.61 -3.15 -21.95
N THR A 15 -7.64 -2.33 -21.78
CA THR A 15 -7.47 -1.02 -21.17
C THR A 15 -6.69 -1.24 -19.87
N PRO A 16 -5.56 -0.54 -19.66
CA PRO A 16 -4.80 -0.69 -18.42
C PRO A 16 -5.71 -0.39 -17.24
N VAL A 17 -5.76 -1.32 -16.28
CA VAL A 17 -6.55 -1.16 -15.06
C VAL A 17 -5.66 -0.45 -14.05
N VAL A 18 -6.08 0.74 -13.61
CA VAL A 18 -5.42 1.48 -12.53
C VAL A 18 -6.10 1.13 -11.21
N ILE A 19 -5.33 0.65 -10.23
CA ILE A 19 -5.82 0.32 -8.89
C ILE A 19 -5.23 1.32 -7.90
N ILE A 20 -6.08 1.99 -7.13
CA ILE A 20 -5.68 2.94 -6.09
C ILE A 20 -5.96 2.31 -4.73
N LYS A 21 -4.94 2.28 -3.86
CA LYS A 21 -5.04 1.76 -2.49
C LYS A 21 -4.61 2.85 -1.50
N PRO A 22 -5.53 3.44 -0.73
CA PRO A 22 -5.18 4.43 0.27
C PRO A 22 -4.43 3.77 1.44
N ILE A 23 -3.42 4.48 1.95
CA ILE A 23 -2.61 4.06 3.10
C ILE A 23 -2.55 5.17 4.15
N LEU A 24 -2.27 4.78 5.38
CA LEU A 24 -1.93 5.65 6.49
C LEU A 24 -0.43 5.50 6.76
N TYR A 25 0.27 6.62 6.98
CA TYR A 25 1.68 6.62 7.38
C TYR A 25 1.88 7.57 8.55
N GLY A 26 2.92 7.33 9.35
CA GLY A 26 3.26 8.20 10.47
C GLY A 26 4.10 7.51 11.54
N ASN A 27 4.07 8.06 12.75
CA ASN A 27 4.64 7.43 13.93
C ASN A 27 3.74 7.58 15.16
N THR A 28 3.94 6.69 16.13
CA THR A 28 3.46 6.88 17.50
C THR A 28 4.66 7.09 18.40
N ALA A 29 4.63 8.08 19.29
CA ALA A 29 5.66 8.31 20.29
C ALA A 29 5.05 8.30 21.70
N LYS A 30 5.76 7.71 22.67
CA LYS A 30 5.39 7.73 24.08
C LYS A 30 6.60 8.11 24.93
N HIS A 31 6.43 9.12 25.78
CA HIS A 31 7.44 9.52 26.75
C HIS A 31 7.73 8.36 27.72
N LEU A 32 9.00 8.16 28.06
CA LEU A 32 9.46 7.08 28.94
C LEU A 32 9.22 7.37 30.43
N GLY A 33 8.80 8.59 30.78
CA GLY A 33 8.59 9.04 32.16
C GLY A 33 9.85 9.69 32.73
N THR A 34 11.01 9.09 32.49
CA THR A 34 12.34 9.66 32.80
C THR A 34 13.30 9.42 31.64
N LYS A 35 14.38 10.19 31.60
CA LYS A 35 15.48 9.95 30.66
C LYS A 35 16.14 8.62 31.01
N ARG A 36 16.30 7.73 30.04
CA ARG A 36 16.89 6.40 30.25
C ARG A 36 18.40 6.52 30.49
N ASP A 37 18.90 5.85 31.52
CA ASP A 37 20.31 6.00 31.93
C ASP A 37 21.30 5.40 30.91
N SER A 38 20.93 4.33 30.21
CA SER A 38 21.83 3.60 29.30
C SER A 38 22.25 4.39 28.06
N ASP A 39 21.36 5.24 27.54
CA ASP A 39 21.58 5.95 26.27
C ASP A 39 20.91 7.32 26.20
N GLY A 40 20.30 7.77 27.29
CA GLY A 40 19.71 9.10 27.38
C GLY A 40 18.44 9.31 26.57
N HIS A 41 17.82 8.27 26.02
CA HIS A 41 16.55 8.42 25.31
C HIS A 41 15.40 8.82 26.24
N THR A 42 14.48 9.63 25.73
CA THR A 42 13.31 10.15 26.49
C THR A 42 11.98 9.64 25.96
N HIS A 43 11.95 9.16 24.72
CA HIS A 43 10.74 8.65 24.08
C HIS A 43 11.05 7.32 23.40
N ARG A 44 10.09 6.39 23.47
CA ARG A 44 10.00 5.30 22.51
C ARG A 44 9.09 5.72 21.37
N TRP A 45 9.41 5.29 20.17
CA TRP A 45 8.61 5.58 18.99
C TRP A 45 8.53 4.38 18.08
N SER A 46 7.48 4.35 17.26
CA SER A 46 7.27 3.34 16.23
C SER A 46 6.73 4.04 15.00
N VAL A 47 7.50 3.99 13.90
CA VAL A 47 7.06 4.45 12.58
C VAL A 47 6.23 3.33 11.93
N TYR A 48 5.22 3.69 11.16
CA TYR A 48 4.33 2.72 10.52
C TYR A 48 3.86 3.16 9.14
N ILE A 49 3.49 2.15 8.35
CA ILE A 49 2.57 2.22 7.22
C ILE A 49 1.46 1.22 7.52
N ARG A 50 0.20 1.61 7.31
CA ARG A 50 -0.99 0.77 7.54
C ARG A 50 -1.98 0.92 6.40
N SER A 51 -2.73 -0.14 6.12
CA SER A 51 -3.87 -0.06 5.21
C SER A 51 -4.91 0.88 5.81
N PHE A 52 -5.58 1.65 4.95
CA PHE A 52 -6.68 2.51 5.41
C PHE A 52 -7.87 1.67 5.91
N ASN A 53 -8.13 0.50 5.30
CA ASN A 53 -9.29 -0.36 5.57
C ASN A 53 -8.95 -1.69 6.27
N ASN A 54 -7.82 -1.79 6.97
CA ASN A 54 -7.36 -3.02 7.64
C ASN A 54 -7.16 -4.23 6.70
N ASP A 55 -6.93 -3.96 5.41
CA ASP A 55 -6.50 -4.94 4.41
C ASP A 55 -5.07 -5.45 4.71
N ASP A 56 -4.78 -6.68 4.29
CA ASP A 56 -3.41 -7.22 4.31
C ASP A 56 -2.60 -6.67 3.13
N LEU A 57 -1.72 -5.70 3.43
CA LEU A 57 -0.84 -5.06 2.45
C LEU A 57 0.23 -5.99 1.87
N SER A 58 0.48 -7.17 2.46
CA SER A 58 1.50 -8.11 1.96
C SER A 58 1.02 -8.96 0.77
N THR A 59 -0.27 -8.85 0.42
CA THR A 59 -0.91 -9.65 -0.63
C THR A 59 -0.57 -9.22 -2.06
N TYR A 60 0.10 -8.07 -2.23
CA TYR A 60 0.47 -7.48 -3.52
C TYR A 60 1.90 -6.96 -3.50
#